data_AF-A0A7S4B1P5-F1
#
_entry.id   AF-A0A7S4B1P5-F1
#
_cell.length_a   1.000
_cell.length_b   1.000
_cell.length_c   1.000
_cell.angle_alpha   90.00
_cell.angle_beta   90.00
_cell.angle_gamma   90.00
#
_symmetry.space_group_name_H-M   'P 1'
#
loop_
_entity.id
_entity.type
_entity.pdbx_description
1 polymer ?
#
loop_
_entity_poly.entity_id
_entity_poly.type
_entity_poly.pdbx_seq_one_letter_code
_entity_poly.pdbx_strand_id
1 'polypeptide(L)'
;AIGETAAIAADASLRESGIFAALGPHATDTVSAPLWRRIVATAAELGGLPVHTHLAQSAEEVRAVSRANNGLSPLGLLHHTGMLGSQLPLMLVHGNYLSGADLDLLGEPNQARGTRFRCARRPRSRRRARVRGWRGRGRTRAGVNRR
;
A
#
# COMPACT_ATOMS: atom_id res chain seq x y z
N ALA A 1 8.08 14.71 -17.03
CA ALA A 1 7.94 13.52 -16.17
C ALA A 1 6.91 12.51 -16.72
N ILE A 2 5.60 12.84 -16.78
CA ILE A 2 4.60 11.86 -17.26
C ILE A 2 4.68 11.61 -18.77
N GLY A 3 5.06 12.63 -19.55
CA GLY A 3 5.25 12.51 -20.99
C GLY A 3 6.33 11.51 -21.39
N GLU A 4 7.50 11.52 -20.72
CA GLU A 4 8.54 10.52 -21.00
C GLU A 4 8.08 9.11 -20.60
N THR A 5 7.34 8.99 -19.50
CA THR A 5 6.78 7.70 -19.06
C THR A 5 5.82 7.14 -20.12
N ALA A 6 4.95 7.98 -20.68
CA ALA A 6 4.03 7.61 -21.74
C ALA A 6 4.77 7.22 -23.03
N ALA A 7 5.84 7.95 -23.39
CA ALA A 7 6.67 7.62 -24.55
C ALA A 7 7.34 6.25 -24.41
N ILE A 8 7.93 5.94 -23.24
CA ILE A 8 8.53 4.63 -22.96
C ILE A 8 7.46 3.53 -23.01
N ALA A 9 6.28 3.78 -22.43
CA ALA A 9 5.18 2.80 -22.42
C ALA A 9 4.67 2.44 -23.83
N ALA A 10 4.68 3.42 -24.75
CA ALA A 10 4.21 3.24 -26.12
C ALA A 10 5.27 2.65 -27.06
N ASP A 11 6.55 2.67 -26.70
CA ASP A 11 7.64 2.22 -27.56
C ASP A 11 7.71 0.69 -27.65
N ALA A 12 7.44 0.17 -28.85
CA ALA A 12 7.47 -1.26 -29.12
C ALA A 12 8.87 -1.88 -29.06
N SER A 13 9.89 -1.14 -29.50
CA SER A 13 11.28 -1.62 -29.51
C SER A 13 11.83 -1.77 -28.08
N LEU A 14 11.49 -0.82 -27.19
CA LEU A 14 11.84 -0.92 -25.77
C LEU A 14 11.15 -2.12 -25.12
N ARG A 15 9.87 -2.32 -25.41
CA ARG A 15 9.12 -3.47 -24.91
C ARG A 15 9.67 -4.81 -25.42
N GLU A 16 10.04 -4.89 -26.70
CA GLU A 16 10.66 -6.10 -27.29
C GLU A 16 12.04 -6.40 -26.71
N SER A 17 12.77 -5.38 -26.26
CA SER A 17 14.04 -5.51 -25.53
C SER A 17 13.88 -5.72 -24.02
N GLY A 18 12.64 -5.84 -23.52
CA GLY A 18 12.34 -6.13 -22.12
C GLY A 18 12.35 -4.91 -21.19
N ILE A 19 12.32 -3.69 -21.73
CA ILE A 19 12.25 -2.44 -20.98
C ILE A 19 10.79 -1.99 -20.88
N PHE A 20 10.32 -1.71 -19.66
CA PHE A 20 8.94 -1.31 -19.38
C PHE A 20 8.89 -0.07 -18.50
N ALA A 21 7.85 0.73 -18.67
CA ALA A 21 7.53 1.86 -17.80
C ALA A 21 6.66 1.43 -16.60
N ALA A 22 6.78 2.17 -15.50
CA ALA A 22 5.90 2.06 -14.34
C ALA A 22 5.73 3.45 -13.70
N LEU A 23 4.60 3.67 -13.03
CA LEU A 23 4.43 4.85 -12.17
C LEU A 23 5.07 4.57 -10.81
N GLY A 24 5.89 5.51 -10.33
CA GLY A 24 6.66 5.37 -9.10
C GLY A 24 6.33 6.40 -8.02
N PRO A 25 5.08 6.52 -7.54
CA PRO A 25 4.81 7.37 -6.38
C PRO A 25 5.60 6.85 -5.17
N HIS A 26 6.41 7.72 -4.57
CA HIS A 26 7.40 7.32 -3.57
C HIS A 26 6.78 6.51 -2.41
N ALA A 27 5.93 7.12 -1.58
CA ALA A 27 5.35 6.46 -0.42
C ALA A 27 4.05 7.14 0.03
N THR A 28 3.24 6.43 0.81
CA THR A 28 1.92 6.91 1.27
C THR A 28 1.97 8.11 2.21
N ASP A 29 3.09 8.36 2.90
CA ASP A 29 3.34 9.54 3.74
C ASP A 29 3.85 10.76 2.94
N THR A 30 4.31 10.54 1.70
CA THR A 30 4.84 11.60 0.82
C THR A 30 3.91 11.96 -0.34
N VAL A 31 2.90 11.13 -0.61
CA VAL A 31 1.95 11.31 -1.72
C VAL A 31 0.54 11.45 -1.16
N SER A 32 -0.12 12.56 -1.48
CA SER A 32 -1.45 12.91 -0.95
C SER A 32 -2.57 12.04 -1.53
N ALA A 33 -3.66 11.89 -0.79
CA ALA A 33 -4.84 11.12 -1.24
C ALA A 33 -5.42 11.60 -2.59
N PRO A 34 -5.55 12.92 -2.87
CA PRO A 34 -5.99 13.36 -4.20
C PRO A 34 -5.03 12.97 -5.32
N LEU A 35 -3.71 13.01 -5.07
CA LEU A 35 -2.72 12.61 -6.05
C LEU A 35 -2.76 11.10 -6.31
N TRP A 36 -3.00 10.28 -5.30
CA TRP A 36 -3.24 8.83 -5.48
C TRP A 36 -4.41 8.54 -6.43
N ARG A 37 -5.55 9.24 -6.28
CA ARG A 37 -6.69 9.09 -7.20
C ARG A 37 -6.30 9.46 -8.63
N ARG A 38 -5.53 10.54 -8.80
CA ARG A 38 -5.00 10.94 -10.11
C ARG A 38 -4.05 9.90 -10.69
N ILE A 39 -3.18 9.30 -9.88
CA ILE A 39 -2.28 8.23 -10.30
C ILE A 39 -3.07 7.02 -10.81
N VAL A 40 -4.16 6.62 -10.13
CA VAL A 40 -5.04 5.54 -10.61
C VAL A 40 -5.59 5.85 -12.00
N ALA A 41 -6.14 7.06 -12.19
CA ALA A 41 -6.67 7.49 -13.48
C ALA A 41 -5.59 7.50 -14.57
N THR A 42 -4.44 8.12 -14.29
CA THR A 42 -3.32 8.20 -15.24
C THR A 42 -2.74 6.82 -15.59
N ALA A 43 -2.63 5.91 -14.62
CA ALA A 43 -2.17 4.55 -14.91
C ALA A 43 -3.13 3.81 -15.86
N ALA A 44 -4.44 3.97 -15.65
CA ALA A 44 -5.47 3.39 -16.51
C ALA A 44 -5.45 4.00 -17.92
N GLU A 45 -5.34 5.33 -18.03
CA GLU A 45 -5.21 6.06 -19.30
C GLU A 45 -3.99 5.60 -20.12
N LEU A 46 -2.88 5.28 -19.45
CA LEU A 46 -1.63 4.84 -20.09
C LEU A 46 -1.58 3.31 -20.34
N GLY A 47 -2.74 2.67 -20.49
CA GLY A 47 -2.83 1.24 -20.81
C GLY A 47 -2.64 0.31 -19.62
N GLY A 48 -2.89 0.78 -18.40
CA GLY A 48 -2.82 -0.02 -17.18
C GLY A 48 -1.40 -0.20 -16.64
N LEU A 49 -0.60 0.88 -16.65
CA LEU A 49 0.79 0.83 -16.20
C LEU A 49 0.92 0.30 -14.76
N PRO A 50 1.97 -0.50 -14.47
CA PRO A 50 2.27 -0.92 -13.11
C PRO A 50 2.54 0.28 -12.18
N VAL A 51 2.20 0.12 -10.90
CA VAL A 51 2.51 1.10 -9.86
C VAL A 51 3.48 0.50 -8.85
N HIS A 52 4.63 1.15 -8.67
CA HIS A 52 5.65 0.80 -7.68
C HIS A 52 5.62 1.83 -6.54
N THR A 53 5.46 1.38 -5.30
CA THR A 53 5.50 2.30 -4.16
C THR A 53 6.03 1.65 -2.88
N HIS A 54 6.67 2.46 -2.03
CA HIS A 54 6.98 2.07 -0.66
C HIS A 54 5.70 2.08 0.19
N LEU A 55 5.51 1.02 0.99
CA LEU A 55 4.33 0.85 1.82
C LEU A 55 4.69 0.32 3.21
N ALA A 56 4.22 1.02 4.24
CA ALA A 56 4.34 0.62 5.64
C ALA A 56 5.78 0.17 5.99
N GLN A 57 6.78 0.94 5.53
CA GLN A 57 8.19 0.67 5.67
C GLN A 57 8.72 0.98 7.07
N SER A 58 8.08 1.92 7.76
CA SER A 58 8.43 2.36 9.10
C SER A 58 7.20 2.63 9.98
N ALA A 59 7.37 2.59 11.29
CA ALA A 59 6.31 3.00 12.22
C ALA A 59 6.03 4.51 12.15
N GLU A 60 6.99 5.33 11.70
CA GLU A 60 6.81 6.77 11.53
C GLU A 60 5.86 7.06 10.37
N GLU A 61 6.04 6.40 9.23
CA GLU A 61 5.12 6.46 8.07
C GLU A 61 3.70 6.12 8.51
N VAL A 62 3.50 4.97 9.19
CA VAL A 62 2.17 4.54 9.64
C VAL A 62 1.51 5.60 10.52
N ARG A 63 2.26 6.20 11.46
CA ARG A 63 1.74 7.28 12.30
C ARG A 63 1.43 8.54 11.51
N ALA A 64 2.31 8.94 10.60
CA ALA A 64 2.13 10.13 9.78
C ALA A 64 0.89 10.02 8.89
N VAL A 65 0.74 8.89 8.19
CA VAL A 65 -0.43 8.60 7.35
C VAL A 65 -1.70 8.59 8.17
N SER A 66 -1.70 7.90 9.31
CA SER A 66 -2.87 7.80 10.20
C SER A 66 -3.31 9.17 10.71
N ARG A 67 -2.37 10.03 11.13
CA ARG A 67 -2.68 11.41 11.55
C ARG A 67 -3.25 12.25 10.41
N ALA A 68 -2.68 12.14 9.21
CA ALA A 68 -3.07 12.97 8.07
C ALA A 68 -4.34 12.49 7.36
N ASN A 69 -4.74 11.23 7.54
CA ASN A 69 -5.82 10.59 6.77
C ASN A 69 -6.85 9.91 7.68
N ASN A 70 -7.28 10.62 8.74
CA ASN A 70 -8.42 10.21 9.57
C ASN A 70 -8.32 8.79 10.15
N GLY A 71 -7.12 8.40 10.58
CA GLY A 71 -6.87 7.10 11.20
C GLY A 71 -6.53 5.97 10.22
N LEU A 72 -6.57 6.19 8.90
CA LEU A 72 -6.24 5.17 7.91
C LEU A 72 -4.78 4.71 8.03
N SER A 73 -4.54 3.41 7.84
CA SER A 73 -3.19 2.87 7.63
C SER A 73 -2.67 3.24 6.22
N PRO A 74 -1.36 3.07 5.94
CA PRO A 74 -0.82 3.18 4.58
C PRO A 74 -1.62 2.39 3.54
N LEU A 75 -1.93 1.13 3.83
CA LEU A 75 -2.70 0.29 2.91
C LEU A 75 -4.18 0.71 2.87
N GLY A 76 -4.75 1.08 4.01
CA GLY A 76 -6.11 1.63 4.08
C GLY A 76 -6.28 2.89 3.24
N LEU A 77 -5.25 3.76 3.18
CA LEU A 77 -5.22 4.91 2.27
C LEU A 77 -5.22 4.49 0.80
N LEU A 78 -4.43 3.48 0.41
CA LEU A 78 -4.45 2.95 -0.95
C LEU A 78 -5.81 2.31 -1.30
N HIS A 79 -6.45 1.63 -0.36
CA HIS A 79 -7.81 1.12 -0.55
C HIS A 79 -8.83 2.25 -0.69
N HIS A 80 -8.78 3.26 0.19
CA HIS A 80 -9.68 4.41 0.16
C HIS A 80 -9.56 5.25 -1.13
N THR A 81 -8.37 5.32 -1.72
CA THR A 81 -8.13 6.06 -2.97
C THR A 81 -8.48 5.26 -4.23
N GLY A 82 -8.90 4.00 -4.07
CA GLY A 82 -9.22 3.09 -5.18
C GLY A 82 -7.99 2.41 -5.78
N MET A 83 -6.77 2.70 -5.31
CA MET A 83 -5.54 2.09 -5.81
C MET A 83 -5.54 0.58 -5.57
N LEU A 84 -5.86 0.13 -4.36
CA LEU A 84 -5.87 -1.30 -4.02
C LEU A 84 -7.00 -2.08 -4.73
N GLY A 85 -8.14 -1.42 -5.00
CA GLY A 85 -9.27 -2.00 -5.72
C GLY A 85 -9.16 -1.89 -7.24
N SER A 86 -8.12 -1.24 -7.76
CA SER A 86 -7.89 -1.12 -9.19
C SER A 86 -7.45 -2.45 -9.80
N GLN A 87 -7.61 -2.60 -11.11
CA GLN A 87 -7.08 -3.74 -11.87
C GLN A 87 -5.60 -3.56 -12.26
N LEU A 88 -4.92 -2.55 -11.71
CA LEU A 88 -3.53 -2.23 -12.04
C LEU A 88 -2.56 -3.22 -11.40
N PRO A 89 -1.43 -3.56 -12.05
CA PRO A 89 -0.35 -4.30 -11.41
C PRO A 89 0.30 -3.44 -10.31
N LEU A 90 0.34 -3.95 -9.07
CA LEU A 90 0.92 -3.21 -7.94
C LEU A 90 2.18 -3.91 -7.41
N MET A 91 3.24 -3.13 -7.20
CA MET A 91 4.42 -3.52 -6.46
C MET A 91 4.44 -2.75 -5.14
N LEU A 92 4.04 -3.45 -4.07
CA LEU A 92 3.99 -2.90 -2.72
C LEU A 92 5.27 -3.27 -1.98
N VAL A 93 6.17 -2.31 -1.83
CA VAL A 93 7.52 -2.55 -1.32
C VAL A 93 7.56 -2.37 0.20
N HIS A 94 8.27 -3.29 0.86
CA HIS A 94 8.44 -3.45 2.31
C HIS A 94 7.30 -4.15 3.03
N GLY A 95 6.18 -3.47 3.30
CA GLY A 95 5.08 -4.01 4.10
C GLY A 95 5.51 -4.46 5.51
N ASN A 96 6.47 -3.75 6.13
CA ASN A 96 7.07 -4.15 7.40
C ASN A 96 6.15 -3.93 8.61
N TYR A 97 5.24 -2.96 8.52
CA TYR A 97 4.37 -2.53 9.62
C TYR A 97 2.88 -2.67 9.27
N LEU A 98 2.52 -3.68 8.48
CA LEU A 98 1.11 -4.01 8.20
C LEU A 98 0.43 -4.57 9.45
N SER A 99 -0.78 -4.09 9.74
CA SER A 99 -1.67 -4.59 10.78
C SER A 99 -2.48 -5.80 10.32
N GLY A 100 -3.18 -6.48 11.23
CA GLY A 100 -4.10 -7.58 10.86
C GLY A 100 -5.16 -7.13 9.84
N ALA A 101 -5.79 -5.97 10.07
CA ALA A 101 -6.76 -5.39 9.15
C ALA A 101 -6.15 -5.09 7.77
N ASP A 102 -4.87 -4.74 7.70
CA ASP A 102 -4.18 -4.55 6.42
C ASP A 102 -3.97 -5.89 5.68
N LEU A 103 -3.73 -6.97 6.43
CA LEU A 103 -3.65 -8.30 5.84
C LEU A 103 -5.00 -8.73 5.28
N ASP A 104 -6.09 -8.46 6.01
CA ASP A 104 -7.46 -8.74 5.57
C ASP A 104 -7.80 -7.99 4.28
N LEU A 105 -7.40 -6.71 4.17
CA LEU A 105 -7.61 -5.90 2.96
C LEU A 105 -6.88 -6.42 1.72
N LEU A 106 -5.71 -7.04 1.89
CA LEU A 106 -4.96 -7.64 0.80
C LEU A 106 -5.50 -9.02 0.40
N GLY A 107 -6.45 -9.57 1.15
CA GLY A 107 -6.98 -10.90 0.93
C GLY A 107 -5.92 -12.01 1.01
N GLU A 108 -6.31 -13.21 0.59
CA GLU A 108 -5.37 -14.31 0.40
C GLU A 108 -4.28 -13.92 -0.62
N PRO A 109 -3.01 -14.39 -0.47
CA PRO A 109 -1.87 -14.02 -1.33
C PRO A 109 -2.08 -14.21 -2.84
N ASN A 110 -3.16 -14.87 -3.24
CA ASN A 110 -3.51 -15.18 -4.63
C ASN A 110 -4.65 -14.33 -5.22
N GLN A 111 -5.26 -13.44 -4.43
CA GLN A 111 -6.38 -12.58 -4.88
C GLN A 111 -6.00 -11.11 -5.05
N ALA A 112 -5.07 -10.57 -4.24
CA ALA A 112 -4.45 -9.29 -4.57
C ALA A 112 -3.32 -9.51 -5.57
N ARG A 113 -3.51 -9.06 -6.81
CA ARG A 113 -2.43 -8.95 -7.83
C ARG A 113 -1.30 -7.99 -7.43
N GLY A 114 -1.36 -7.41 -6.22
CA GLY A 114 -0.26 -6.69 -5.60
C GLY A 114 0.80 -7.65 -5.08
N THR A 115 1.92 -7.76 -5.79
CA THR A 115 3.07 -8.53 -5.30
C THR A 115 3.72 -7.74 -4.16
N ARG A 116 3.72 -8.31 -2.96
CA ARG A 116 4.41 -7.72 -1.80
C ARG A 116 5.89 -8.09 -1.84
N PHE A 117 6.74 -7.09 -2.03
CA PHE A 117 8.18 -7.29 -1.95
C PHE A 117 8.68 -7.00 -0.55
N ARG A 118 8.97 -8.06 0.21
CA ARG A 118 9.68 -7.93 1.48
C ARG A 118 11.17 -7.74 1.20
N CYS A 119 11.66 -6.52 1.29
CA CYS A 119 13.10 -6.30 1.37
C CYS A 119 13.60 -6.81 2.73
N ALA A 120 14.18 -8.02 2.77
CA ALA A 120 14.77 -8.55 3.98
C ALA A 120 15.86 -7.58 4.48
N ARG A 121 15.74 -7.10 5.72
CA ARG A 121 16.83 -6.40 6.40
C ARG A 121 18.03 -7.33 6.50
N ARG A 122 19.23 -6.87 6.13
CA ARG A 122 20.47 -7.42 6.72
C ARG A 122 20.30 -7.46 8.25
N PRO A 123 20.73 -8.53 8.95
CA PRO A 123 20.46 -8.67 10.37
C PRO A 123 21.24 -7.60 11.16
N ARG A 124 20.57 -6.51 11.53
CA ARG A 124 21.02 -5.63 12.62
C ARG A 124 20.42 -6.18 13.91
N SER A 125 21.27 -6.87 14.66
CA SER A 125 21.18 -7.27 16.07
C SER A 125 19.79 -7.17 16.75
N ARG A 126 19.30 -8.34 17.18
CA ARG A 126 18.25 -8.64 18.16
C ARG A 126 17.80 -7.45 19.03
N ARG A 127 16.70 -6.77 18.69
CA ARG A 127 15.71 -6.27 19.66
C ARG A 127 14.31 -6.40 19.08
N ARG A 128 13.55 -7.40 19.56
CA ARG A 128 12.12 -7.55 19.26
C ARG A 128 11.37 -6.42 19.98
N ALA A 129 10.91 -5.40 19.25
CA ALA A 129 9.92 -4.49 19.79
C ALA A 129 8.57 -5.25 19.85
N ARG A 130 8.18 -5.69 21.05
CA ARG A 130 6.81 -6.18 21.30
C ARG A 130 5.87 -4.98 21.27
N VAL A 131 5.12 -4.81 20.18
CA VAL A 131 3.95 -3.94 20.18
C VAL A 131 2.85 -4.69 20.92
N ARG A 132 2.50 -4.24 22.13
CA ARG A 132 1.35 -4.77 22.86
C ARG A 132 0.08 -4.31 22.15
N GLY A 133 -0.75 -5.27 21.75
CA GLY A 133 -1.95 -5.08 20.95
C GLY A 133 -2.91 -4.06 21.57
N TRP A 134 -3.35 -3.13 20.72
CA TRP A 134 -4.43 -2.20 21.01
C TRP A 134 -5.75 -2.99 21.01
N ARG A 135 -6.31 -3.29 22.19
CA ARG A 135 -7.67 -3.82 22.31
C ARG A 135 -8.62 -2.64 22.50
N GLY A 136 -9.45 -2.39 21.50
CA GLY A 136 -10.59 -1.49 21.61
C GLY A 136 -11.57 -2.00 22.67
N ARG A 137 -11.95 -1.14 23.61
CA ARG A 137 -13.00 -1.42 24.59
C ARG A 137 -14.36 -1.22 23.91
N GLY A 138 -14.88 -2.28 23.29
CA GLY A 138 -16.31 -2.40 23.00
C GLY A 138 -17.05 -2.72 24.28
N ARG A 139 -17.95 -1.83 24.70
CA ARG A 139 -18.93 -2.08 25.77
C ARG A 139 -19.95 -3.09 25.28
N THR A 140 -20.14 -4.19 26.01
CA THR A 140 -21.41 -4.91 26.06
C THR A 140 -21.73 -5.20 27.53
N ARG A 141 -22.72 -4.48 28.08
CA ARG A 141 -23.44 -4.92 29.28
C ARG A 141 -24.44 -5.96 28.80
N ALA A 142 -24.18 -7.24 29.05
CA ALA A 142 -25.20 -8.27 29.06
C ALA A 142 -25.41 -8.66 30.53
N GLY A 143 -26.62 -8.45 31.02
CA GLY A 143 -27.02 -8.85 32.35
C GLY A 143 -27.18 -10.36 32.45
N VAL A 144 -26.85 -10.92 33.62
CA VAL A 144 -27.51 -12.11 34.16
C VAL A 144 -27.66 -11.89 35.66
N ASN A 145 -28.92 -11.77 36.09
CA ASN A 145 -29.37 -11.91 37.46
C ASN A 145 -29.77 -13.38 37.62
N ARG A 146 -29.17 -14.14 38.56
CA ARG A 146 -29.82 -15.26 39.27
C ARG A 146 -29.13 -15.54 40.62
N ARG A 147 -29.91 -15.24 41.67
CA ARG A 147 -30.01 -15.86 43.02
C ARG A 147 -28.76 -15.99 43.87
#